data_AF-A0A0F8WWJ8-F1
#
_entry.id   AF-A0A0F8WWJ8-F1
#
_cell.length_a   1.000
_cell.length_b   1.000
_cell.length_c   1.000
_cell.angle_alpha   90.00
_cell.angle_beta   90.00
_cell.angle_gamma   90.00
#
_symmetry.space_group_name_H-M   'P 1'
#
loop_
_entity.id
_entity.type
_entity.pdbx_description
1 polymer ?
#
loop_
_entity_poly.entity_id
_entity_poly.type
_entity_poly.pdbx_seq_one_letter_code
_entity_poly.pdbx_strand_id
1 'polypeptide(L)'
;MAYTFAELIDQVQSALGDDTTTYTDAKVTVQLEDALREVSDYDPRLVKYTYELESRTGSATSTLSTWLVDTAAQFVVATDVDKVIYNTTDRTWAKVISNGANSTTQLNLSKDIMASGESYEIFNEKCWGKKQIYIGDITDYVGPDHG
;
A
#
# COMPACT_ATOMS: atom_id res chain seq x y z
N MET A 1 -24.22 12.16 -9.32
CA MET A 1 -24.67 12.62 -7.99
C MET A 1 -25.23 11.42 -7.27
N ALA A 2 -24.93 11.23 -5.98
CA ALA A 2 -25.52 10.15 -5.21
C ALA A 2 -26.96 10.52 -4.84
N TYR A 3 -27.91 9.60 -5.06
CA TYR A 3 -29.29 9.78 -4.60
C TYR A 3 -29.36 9.60 -3.09
N THR A 4 -30.19 10.40 -2.44
CA THR A 4 -30.53 10.21 -1.03
C THR A 4 -31.50 9.04 -0.87
N PHE A 5 -31.56 8.47 0.33
CA PHE A 5 -32.43 7.33 0.62
C PHE A 5 -33.91 7.64 0.39
N ALA A 6 -34.36 8.85 0.71
CA ALA A 6 -35.72 9.30 0.45
C ALA A 6 -36.03 9.38 -1.06
N GLU A 7 -35.09 9.91 -1.86
CA GLU A 7 -35.25 9.97 -3.33
C GLU A 7 -35.31 8.57 -3.97
N LEU A 8 -34.64 7.58 -3.40
CA LEU A 8 -34.71 6.19 -3.86
C LEU A 8 -36.07 5.55 -3.55
N ILE A 9 -36.63 5.79 -2.36
CA ILE A 9 -37.97 5.32 -2.00
C ILE A 9 -39.01 5.93 -2.95
N ASP A 10 -38.95 7.24 -3.16
CA ASP A 10 -39.87 7.96 -4.05
C ASP A 10 -39.80 7.44 -5.49
N GLN A 11 -38.59 7.15 -6.00
CA GLN A 11 -38.42 6.57 -7.33
C GLN A 11 -38.96 5.14 -7.44
N VAL A 12 -38.72 4.29 -6.43
CA VAL A 12 -39.22 2.90 -6.42
C VAL A 12 -40.75 2.89 -6.35
N GLN A 13 -41.35 3.73 -5.52
CA GLN A 13 -42.81 3.87 -5.44
C GLN A 13 -43.41 4.41 -6.73
N SER A 14 -42.77 5.42 -7.34
CA SER A 14 -43.17 5.96 -8.64
C SER A 14 -43.08 4.90 -9.76
N ALA A 15 -42.04 4.07 -9.76
CA ALA A 15 -41.85 2.99 -10.72
C ALA A 15 -42.87 1.83 -10.55
N LEU A 16 -43.30 1.57 -9.31
CA LEU A 16 -44.33 0.58 -8.99
C LEU A 16 -45.75 1.08 -9.30
N GLY A 17 -45.92 2.37 -9.60
CA GLY A 17 -47.22 2.97 -9.94
C GLY A 17 -48.23 2.97 -8.79
N ASP A 18 -47.74 2.93 -7.54
CA ASP A 18 -48.60 2.86 -6.35
C ASP A 18 -48.69 4.20 -5.63
N ASP A 19 -49.85 4.83 -5.71
CA ASP A 19 -50.24 6.00 -4.92
C ASP A 19 -50.79 5.54 -3.55
N THR A 20 -49.91 4.92 -2.76
CA THR A 20 -50.00 4.73 -1.28
C THR A 20 -50.84 3.59 -0.68
N THR A 21 -51.38 2.62 -1.45
CA THR A 21 -52.29 1.61 -0.85
C THR A 21 -51.71 0.20 -0.69
N THR A 22 -50.71 -0.20 -1.48
CA THR A 22 -50.21 -1.58 -1.51
C THR A 22 -48.77 -1.72 -1.00
N TYR A 23 -47.94 -0.74 -1.31
CA TYR A 23 -46.51 -0.59 -1.04
C TYR A 23 -46.30 0.70 -0.22
N THR A 24 -46.71 0.64 1.04
CA THR A 24 -46.44 1.72 1.99
C THR A 24 -44.94 1.99 2.11
N ASP A 25 -44.57 3.23 2.43
CA ASP A 25 -43.17 3.68 2.57
C ASP A 25 -42.36 2.74 3.48
N ALA A 26 -42.99 2.24 4.54
CA ALA A 26 -42.37 1.29 5.47
C ALA A 26 -41.99 -0.06 4.82
N LYS A 27 -42.81 -0.58 3.89
CA LYS A 27 -42.50 -1.84 3.19
C LYS A 27 -41.39 -1.66 2.16
N VAL A 28 -41.44 -0.55 1.41
CA VAL A 28 -40.41 -0.23 0.40
C VAL A 28 -39.07 0.02 1.07
N THR A 29 -39.06 0.70 2.23
CA THR A 29 -37.86 0.91 3.06
C THR A 29 -37.20 -0.42 3.41
N VAL A 30 -37.94 -1.38 3.97
CA VAL A 30 -37.38 -2.68 4.39
C VAL A 30 -36.85 -3.48 3.20
N GLN A 31 -37.57 -3.53 2.08
CA GLN A 31 -37.12 -4.27 0.91
C GLN A 31 -35.92 -3.62 0.23
N LEU A 32 -35.85 -2.29 0.22
CA LEU A 32 -34.71 -1.56 -0.32
C LEU A 32 -33.46 -1.78 0.55
N GLU A 33 -33.59 -1.77 1.87
CA GLU A 33 -32.49 -2.08 2.79
C GLU A 33 -31.97 -3.52 2.61
N ASP A 34 -32.86 -4.49 2.42
CA ASP A 34 -32.49 -5.89 2.22
C ASP A 34 -31.82 -6.09 0.85
N ALA A 35 -32.34 -5.48 -0.21
CA ALA A 35 -31.74 -5.49 -1.53
C ALA A 35 -30.37 -4.79 -1.55
N LEU A 36 -30.21 -3.67 -0.83
CA LEU A 36 -28.91 -3.01 -0.69
C LEU A 36 -27.91 -3.89 0.08
N ARG A 37 -28.38 -4.66 1.07
CA ARG A 37 -27.54 -5.63 1.79
C ARG A 37 -27.14 -6.80 0.88
N GLU A 38 -28.07 -7.36 0.11
CA GLU A 38 -27.80 -8.42 -0.86
C GLU A 38 -26.83 -7.95 -1.96
N VAL A 39 -27.04 -6.75 -2.51
CA VAL A 39 -26.11 -6.15 -3.49
C VAL A 39 -24.74 -5.88 -2.85
N SER A 40 -24.69 -5.48 -1.58
CA SER A 40 -23.44 -5.32 -0.84
C SER A 40 -22.71 -6.64 -0.59
N ASP A 41 -23.41 -7.78 -0.61
CA ASP A 41 -22.80 -9.11 -0.53
C ASP A 41 -22.28 -9.59 -1.90
N TYR A 42 -22.87 -9.10 -3.01
CA TYR A 42 -22.46 -9.42 -4.38
C TYR A 42 -21.35 -8.52 -4.96
N ASP A 43 -21.17 -7.29 -4.46
CA ASP A 43 -20.05 -6.45 -4.87
C ASP A 43 -18.80 -6.89 -4.11
N PRO A 44 -17.81 -7.54 -4.75
CA PRO A 44 -16.61 -7.98 -4.06
C PRO A 44 -15.96 -6.75 -3.42
N ARG A 45 -15.75 -6.80 -2.10
CA ARG A 45 -15.12 -5.72 -1.32
C ARG A 45 -13.82 -5.30 -2.00
N LEU A 46 -13.86 -4.21 -2.79
CA LEU A 46 -12.70 -3.72 -3.52
C LEU A 46 -11.75 -3.06 -2.53
N VAL A 47 -10.81 -3.83 -2.00
CA VAL A 47 -9.71 -3.28 -1.19
C VAL A 47 -8.73 -2.62 -2.15
N LYS A 48 -8.72 -1.28 -2.15
CA LYS A 48 -7.73 -0.50 -2.90
C LYS A 48 -6.40 -0.54 -2.13
N TYR A 49 -5.46 -1.34 -2.62
CA TYR A 49 -4.08 -1.30 -2.15
C TYR A 49 -3.29 -0.28 -2.96
N THR A 50 -2.77 0.74 -2.29
CA THR A 50 -1.80 1.67 -2.87
C THR A 50 -0.41 1.07 -2.72
N TYR A 51 0.28 0.84 -3.84
CA TYR A 51 1.66 0.38 -3.84
C TYR A 51 2.59 1.52 -4.19
N GLU A 52 3.61 1.73 -3.35
CA GLU A 52 4.64 2.73 -3.59
C GLU A 52 5.89 2.07 -4.18
N LEU A 53 6.34 2.61 -5.32
CA LEU A 53 7.60 2.20 -5.94
C LEU A 53 8.74 3.01 -5.32
N GLU A 54 9.73 2.31 -4.77
CA GLU A 54 10.94 2.96 -4.29
C GLU A 54 11.77 3.47 -5.47
N SER A 55 12.09 4.77 -5.45
CA SER A 55 12.84 5.44 -6.51
C SER A 55 14.00 6.30 -6.00
N ARG A 56 14.29 6.26 -4.69
CA ARG A 56 15.35 7.07 -4.11
C ARG A 56 16.74 6.57 -4.55
N THR A 57 17.62 7.54 -4.78
CA THR A 57 19.02 7.34 -5.19
C THR A 57 19.89 8.32 -4.42
N GLY A 58 21.17 8.00 -4.20
CA GLY A 58 22.10 8.90 -3.50
C GLY A 58 23.56 8.52 -3.72
N SER A 59 24.45 9.09 -2.90
CA SER A 59 25.87 8.76 -2.91
C SER A 59 26.44 8.69 -1.50
N ALA A 60 27.25 7.66 -1.24
CA ALA A 60 27.93 7.52 0.04
C ALA A 60 28.92 8.68 0.25
N THR A 61 28.80 9.39 1.37
CA THR A 61 29.68 10.51 1.72
C THR A 61 30.89 10.05 2.51
N SER A 62 30.85 8.87 3.13
CA SER A 62 31.98 8.30 3.90
C SER A 62 32.03 6.79 3.77
N THR A 63 33.22 6.22 3.96
CA THR A 63 33.42 4.77 4.05
C THR A 63 33.26 4.33 5.50
N LEU A 64 32.40 3.34 5.72
CA LEU A 64 32.28 2.64 6.99
C LEU A 64 31.88 1.19 6.68
N SER A 65 32.70 0.24 7.12
CA SER A 65 32.51 -1.19 6.81
C SER A 65 31.11 -1.66 7.17
N THR A 66 30.38 -2.23 6.22
CA THR A 66 28.97 -2.70 6.37
C THR A 66 27.96 -1.59 6.63
N TRP A 67 28.29 -0.34 6.32
CA TRP A 67 27.37 0.78 6.46
C TRP A 67 27.33 1.61 5.18
N LEU A 68 26.13 2.04 4.81
CA LEU A 68 25.92 3.15 3.91
C LEU A 68 25.86 4.43 4.75
N VAL A 69 26.78 5.35 4.53
CA VAL A 69 26.79 6.68 5.17
C VAL A 69 26.58 7.72 4.08
N ASP A 70 25.46 8.41 4.11
CA ASP A 70 25.12 9.51 3.20
C ASP A 70 24.55 10.67 4.02
N THR A 71 25.36 11.70 4.22
CA THR A 71 24.97 12.88 5.02
C THR A 71 23.99 13.80 4.30
N ALA A 72 23.81 13.64 2.98
CA ALA A 72 22.85 14.41 2.19
C ALA A 72 21.49 13.68 2.07
N ALA A 73 21.47 12.37 2.31
CA ALA A 73 20.24 11.59 2.32
C ALA A 73 19.35 11.86 3.54
N GLN A 74 18.06 11.58 3.36
CA GLN A 74 17.06 11.49 4.42
C GLN A 74 16.48 10.08 4.41
N PHE A 75 17.22 9.13 4.98
CA PHE A 75 16.73 7.76 5.17
C PHE A 75 15.53 7.76 6.11
N VAL A 76 14.52 6.98 5.76
CA VAL A 76 13.27 6.83 6.50
C VAL A 76 13.41 5.60 7.38
N VAL A 77 13.85 5.86 8.60
CA VAL A 77 14.10 4.94 9.71
C VAL A 77 13.12 3.76 9.80
N ALA A 78 11.81 4.02 9.70
CA ALA A 78 10.78 3.00 9.89
C ALA A 78 10.54 2.12 8.67
N THR A 79 10.89 2.57 7.46
CA THR A 79 10.54 1.87 6.21
C THR A 79 11.76 1.37 5.46
N ASP A 80 12.97 1.80 5.82
CA ASP A 80 14.19 1.44 5.09
C ASP A 80 14.84 0.14 5.56
N VAL A 81 14.43 -0.38 6.72
CA VAL A 81 14.78 -1.75 7.13
C VAL A 81 14.20 -2.75 6.13
N ASP A 82 14.94 -3.81 5.83
CA ASP A 82 14.62 -4.85 4.84
C ASP A 82 14.66 -4.43 3.35
N LYS A 83 14.84 -3.14 3.05
CA LYS A 83 15.10 -2.70 1.67
C LYS A 83 16.46 -3.19 1.15
N VAL A 84 16.61 -3.17 -0.16
CA VAL A 84 17.85 -3.57 -0.83
C VAL A 84 18.55 -2.34 -1.40
N ILE A 85 19.83 -2.21 -1.11
CA ILE A 85 20.72 -1.21 -1.68
C ILE A 85 21.51 -1.83 -2.82
N TYR A 86 21.51 -1.15 -3.96
CA TYR A 86 22.35 -1.47 -5.11
C TYR A 86 23.41 -0.38 -5.27
N ASN A 87 24.68 -0.74 -5.20
CA ASN A 87 25.78 0.14 -5.58
C ASN A 87 25.93 0.13 -7.11
N THR A 88 25.75 1.28 -7.75
CA THR A 88 25.81 1.40 -9.22
C THR A 88 27.23 1.50 -9.75
N THR A 89 28.21 1.87 -8.91
CA THR A 89 29.63 1.90 -9.24
C THR A 89 30.17 0.48 -9.36
N ASP A 90 30.00 -0.32 -8.31
CA ASP A 90 30.59 -1.67 -8.20
C ASP A 90 29.66 -2.80 -8.62
N ARG A 91 28.38 -2.49 -8.87
CA ARG A 91 27.33 -3.44 -9.24
C ARG A 91 27.10 -4.53 -8.18
N THR A 92 27.19 -4.14 -6.92
CA THR A 92 27.00 -5.00 -5.76
C THR A 92 25.68 -4.70 -5.05
N TRP A 93 25.14 -5.70 -4.35
CA TRP A 93 23.84 -5.62 -3.66
C TRP A 93 23.98 -5.99 -2.19
N ALA A 94 23.27 -5.27 -1.32
CA ALA A 94 23.17 -5.60 0.10
C ALA A 94 21.80 -5.25 0.66
N LYS A 95 21.32 -6.03 1.63
CA LYS A 95 20.06 -5.77 2.33
C LYS A 95 20.31 -4.87 3.53
N VAL A 96 19.39 -3.95 3.82
CA VAL A 96 19.42 -3.14 5.03
C VAL A 96 19.00 -4.00 6.23
N ILE A 97 19.91 -4.19 7.19
CA ILE A 97 19.67 -4.97 8.42
C ILE A 97 19.14 -4.07 9.53
N SER A 98 19.64 -2.84 9.62
CA SER A 98 19.17 -1.88 10.62
C SER A 98 19.41 -0.44 10.20
N ASN A 99 18.72 0.49 10.84
CA ASN A 99 18.79 1.93 10.60
C ASN A 99 19.72 2.67 11.57
N GLY A 100 20.64 1.95 12.23
CA GLY A 100 21.61 2.55 13.17
C GLY A 100 20.98 3.38 14.29
N ALA A 101 19.93 2.86 14.92
CA ALA A 101 19.20 3.54 16.00
C ALA A 101 18.53 4.85 15.55
N ASN A 102 17.74 4.77 14.47
CA ASN A 102 16.99 5.90 13.91
C ASN A 102 17.85 6.98 13.24
N SER A 103 18.95 6.57 12.60
CA SER A 103 19.74 7.49 11.79
C SER A 103 19.03 7.81 10.47
N THR A 104 19.03 9.09 10.11
CA THR A 104 18.55 9.55 8.79
C THR A 104 19.66 9.60 7.75
N THR A 105 20.91 9.33 8.14
CA THR A 105 22.10 9.47 7.29
C THR A 105 22.92 8.18 7.22
N GLN A 106 22.53 7.14 7.95
CA GLN A 106 23.27 5.88 8.01
C GLN A 106 22.33 4.68 7.99
N LEU A 107 22.68 3.67 7.19
CA LEU A 107 22.01 2.37 7.14
C LEU A 107 23.06 1.26 7.30
N ASN A 108 22.77 0.29 8.16
CA ASN A 108 23.59 -0.91 8.32
C ASN A 108 23.19 -1.95 7.28
N LEU A 109 24.15 -2.41 6.51
CA LEU A 109 23.97 -3.32 5.39
C LEU A 109 24.47 -4.73 5.72
N SER A 110 23.89 -5.73 5.07
CA SER A 110 24.28 -7.13 5.23
C SER A 110 25.70 -7.46 4.80
N LYS A 111 26.29 -6.59 3.97
CA LYS A 111 27.63 -6.75 3.40
C LYS A 111 28.24 -5.37 3.20
N ASP A 112 29.57 -5.32 3.24
CA ASP A 112 30.30 -4.12 2.88
C ASP A 112 30.27 -3.94 1.36
N ILE A 113 29.55 -2.91 0.91
CA ILE A 113 29.36 -2.64 -0.53
C ILE A 113 29.51 -1.16 -0.86
N MET A 114 29.90 -0.28 0.08
CA MET A 114 29.96 1.15 -0.15
C MET A 114 31.31 1.74 0.26
N ALA A 115 31.88 2.57 -0.61
CA ALA A 115 32.96 3.49 -0.32
C ALA A 115 32.53 4.95 -0.57
N SER A 116 33.26 5.90 0.02
CA SER A 116 33.03 7.33 -0.20
C SER A 116 33.07 7.70 -1.68
N GLY A 117 32.04 8.42 -2.14
CA GLY A 117 31.86 8.87 -3.52
C GLY A 117 31.08 7.90 -4.41
N GLU A 118 30.73 6.70 -3.93
CA GLU A 118 29.99 5.73 -4.72
C GLU A 118 28.49 6.03 -4.74
N SER A 119 27.85 5.72 -5.87
CA SER A 119 26.42 5.99 -6.08
C SER A 119 25.60 4.75 -5.78
N TYR A 120 24.38 4.94 -5.26
CA TYR A 120 23.49 3.84 -4.92
C TYR A 120 22.03 4.11 -5.28
N GLU A 121 21.27 3.03 -5.35
CA GLU A 121 19.82 3.02 -5.56
C GLU A 121 19.16 2.13 -4.50
N ILE A 122 17.97 2.52 -4.03
CA ILE A 122 17.19 1.77 -3.04
C ILE A 122 16.04 1.05 -3.73
N PHE A 123 15.74 -0.18 -3.31
CA PHE A 123 14.65 -1.00 -3.81
C PHE A 123 13.83 -1.60 -2.66
N ASN A 124 12.54 -1.83 -2.90
CA ASN A 124 11.71 -2.65 -2.01
C ASN A 124 12.25 -4.09 -1.96
N GLU A 125 11.98 -4.80 -0.86
CA GLU A 125 12.45 -6.16 -0.67
C GLU A 125 12.03 -7.06 -1.85
N LYS A 126 12.95 -7.92 -2.30
CA LYS A 126 12.75 -8.89 -3.40
C LYS A 126 12.44 -8.26 -4.78
N CYS A 127 12.51 -6.94 -4.93
CA CYS A 127 12.49 -6.28 -6.24
C CYS A 127 13.90 -6.30 -6.88
N TRP A 128 13.96 -6.59 -8.17
CA TRP A 128 15.20 -6.58 -8.97
C TRP A 128 15.19 -5.47 -10.04
N GLY A 129 14.14 -4.65 -10.07
CA GLY A 129 14.04 -3.46 -10.91
C GLY A 129 13.10 -2.39 -10.34
N LYS A 130 13.31 -1.13 -10.74
CA LYS A 130 12.62 0.07 -10.21
C LYS A 130 11.11 0.14 -10.51
N LYS A 131 10.62 -0.73 -11.39
CA LYS A 131 9.21 -0.79 -11.81
C LYS A 131 8.51 -2.04 -11.27
N GLN A 132 9.11 -2.72 -10.31
CA GLN A 132 8.58 -3.94 -9.73
C GLN A 132 8.09 -3.69 -8.32
N ILE A 133 6.98 -4.35 -8.00
CA ILE A 133 6.36 -4.36 -6.68
C ILE A 133 6.35 -5.82 -6.25
N TYR A 134 6.91 -6.11 -5.08
CA TYR A 134 6.79 -7.42 -4.47
C TYR A 134 5.46 -7.50 -3.71
N ILE A 135 4.52 -8.29 -4.24
CA ILE A 135 3.16 -8.44 -3.67
C ILE A 135 3.14 -9.49 -2.54
N GLY A 136 4.19 -10.31 -2.41
CA GLY A 136 4.22 -11.42 -1.45
C GLY A 136 4.34 -11.02 0.03
N ASP A 137 4.49 -9.73 0.34
CA ASP A 137 4.41 -9.22 1.72
C ASP A 137 2.98 -8.83 2.12
N ILE A 138 2.03 -8.87 1.16
CA ILE A 138 0.61 -8.79 1.48
C ILE A 138 0.17 -10.18 1.88
N THR A 139 0.06 -10.41 3.19
CA THR A 139 -0.74 -11.52 3.69
C THR A 139 -2.18 -11.28 3.27
N ASP A 140 -2.71 -12.20 2.47
CA ASP A 140 -4.12 -12.19 2.09
C ASP A 140 -4.97 -12.13 3.36
N TYR A 141 -5.94 -11.22 3.41
CA TYR A 141 -6.85 -11.16 4.54
C TYR A 141 -7.83 -12.32 4.38
N VAL A 142 -7.44 -13.48 4.92
CA VAL A 142 -8.37 -14.55 5.22
C VAL A 142 -9.24 -14.00 6.35
N GLY A 143 -10.42 -13.48 6.02
CA GLY A 143 -11.39 -13.06 7.02
C GLY A 143 -11.71 -14.20 7.99
N PRO A 144 -12.46 -13.95 9.07
CA PRO A 144 -12.99 -15.04 9.87
C PRO A 144 -13.68 -16.03 8.93
N ASP A 145 -13.18 -17.28 8.88
CA ASP A 145 -13.67 -18.33 8.00
C ASP A 145 -15.21 -18.41 8.10
N HIS A 146 -15.89 -17.85 7.12
CA HIS A 146 -17.30 -18.09 6.89
C HIS A 146 -17.35 -19.04 5.69
N GLY A 147 -17.12 -20.32 5.99
CA GLY A 147 -17.17 -21.42 5.01
C GLY A 147 -18.52 -21.57 4.32
#